data_AF-A0A4W6CS40-F1
#
_entry.id   AF-A0A4W6CS40-F1
#
_cell.length_a   1.000
_cell.length_b   1.000
_cell.length_c   1.000
_cell.angle_alpha   90.00
_cell.angle_beta   90.00
_cell.angle_gamma   90.00
#
_symmetry.space_group_name_H-M   'P 1'
#
loop_
_entity.id
_entity.type
_entity.pdbx_description
1 polymer ?
#
loop_
_entity_poly.entity_id
_entity_poly.type
_entity_poly.pdbx_seq_one_letter_code
_entity_poly.pdbx_strand_id
1 'polypeptide(L)'
;MTPRVNCDIICVLMEQGKLQSFLTVAGQTLESFVRSLDSEVKTQTEDHNSQEHQFVLALAGTITNIAAVTSGRNFLSSEAHILLDTLVKLLELMKPGVFPKLKVLMLMALYNVSISVKGLKYIIENPGLMPLIWTLLNDGDWEVCLHSLRLLQSVLLEEEVLLPLGSSLLDPDLQARVSQLTSSVKPSLRQAAQQTLEDLQALQQ
;
A
#
# COMPACT_ATOMS: atom_id res chain seq x y z
N MET A 1 12.34 -12.45 12.68
CA MET A 1 12.59 -13.10 11.38
C MET A 1 11.24 -13.65 10.92
N THR A 2 10.49 -12.89 10.13
CA THR A 2 9.19 -13.35 9.61
C THR A 2 9.43 -14.50 8.62
N PRO A 3 8.74 -15.64 8.73
CA PRO A 3 8.86 -16.72 7.76
C PRO A 3 8.52 -16.20 6.36
N ARG A 4 9.40 -16.39 5.38
CA ARG A 4 9.04 -16.17 3.97
C ARG A 4 7.99 -17.21 3.61
N VAL A 5 6.80 -16.75 3.25
CA VAL A 5 5.75 -17.63 2.71
C VAL A 5 6.26 -18.12 1.34
N ASN A 6 6.44 -19.43 1.19
CA ASN A 6 6.87 -20.03 -0.07
C ASN A 6 5.66 -20.24 -1.00
N CYS A 7 5.87 -20.15 -2.31
CA CYS A 7 4.83 -20.29 -3.34
C CYS A 7 4.01 -21.57 -3.15
N ASP A 8 4.68 -22.69 -2.79
CA ASP A 8 4.06 -24.00 -2.58
C ASP A 8 3.04 -24.00 -1.43
N ILE A 9 3.33 -23.27 -0.34
CA ILE A 9 2.42 -23.18 0.81
C ILE A 9 1.17 -22.41 0.42
N ILE A 10 1.31 -21.35 -0.37
CA ILE A 10 0.16 -20.56 -0.84
C ILE A 10 -0.73 -21.43 -1.74
N CYS A 11 -0.15 -22.16 -2.69
CA CYS A 11 -0.90 -23.06 -3.56
C CYS A 11 -1.70 -24.08 -2.73
N VAL A 12 -1.06 -24.73 -1.74
CA VAL A 12 -1.74 -25.69 -0.86
C VAL A 12 -2.87 -25.03 -0.05
N LEU A 13 -2.67 -23.83 0.48
CA LEU A 13 -3.70 -23.10 1.22
C LEU A 13 -4.87 -22.66 0.34
N MET A 14 -4.61 -22.33 -0.93
CA MET A 14 -5.62 -22.01 -1.93
C MET A 14 -6.45 -23.24 -2.29
N GLU A 15 -5.80 -24.37 -2.58
CA GLU A 15 -6.47 -25.64 -2.90
C GLU A 15 -7.39 -26.10 -1.76
N GLN A 16 -7.01 -25.80 -0.51
CA GLN A 16 -7.81 -26.12 0.68
C GLN A 16 -8.88 -25.07 1.00
N GLY A 17 -9.02 -23.99 0.22
CA GLY A 17 -9.93 -22.87 0.48
C GLY A 17 -9.61 -22.05 1.73
N LYS A 18 -8.52 -22.37 2.43
CA LYS A 18 -8.13 -21.73 3.71
C LYS A 18 -7.58 -20.34 3.53
N LEU A 19 -7.00 -20.05 2.37
CA LEU A 19 -6.44 -18.73 2.09
C LEU A 19 -7.51 -17.64 2.12
N GLN A 20 -8.67 -17.87 1.48
CA GLN A 20 -9.76 -16.89 1.49
C GLN A 20 -10.25 -16.63 2.91
N SER A 21 -10.51 -17.68 3.69
CA SER A 21 -10.96 -17.54 5.09
C SER A 21 -9.95 -16.78 5.94
N PHE A 22 -8.66 -17.06 5.77
CA PHE A 22 -7.60 -16.32 6.45
C PHE A 22 -7.62 -14.84 6.08
N LEU A 23 -7.67 -14.50 4.78
CA LEU A 23 -7.66 -13.12 4.32
C LEU A 23 -8.90 -12.34 4.78
N THR A 24 -10.06 -12.98 4.84
CA THR A 24 -11.28 -12.37 5.38
C THR A 24 -11.12 -12.01 6.86
N VAL A 25 -10.68 -12.96 7.68
CA VAL A 25 -10.45 -12.71 9.12
C VAL A 25 -9.35 -11.67 9.30
N ALA A 26 -8.31 -11.71 8.47
CA ALA A 26 -7.22 -10.77 8.52
C ALA A 26 -7.71 -9.33 8.23
N GLY A 27 -8.45 -9.13 7.15
CA GLY A 27 -9.02 -7.83 6.78
C GLY A 27 -9.93 -7.26 7.88
N GLN A 28 -10.81 -8.08 8.45
CA GLN A 28 -11.69 -7.67 9.56
C GLN A 28 -10.91 -7.28 10.82
N THR A 29 -9.83 -8.02 11.12
CA THR A 29 -8.96 -7.72 12.26
C THR A 29 -8.26 -6.38 12.07
N LEU A 30 -7.69 -6.14 10.88
CA LEU A 30 -7.06 -4.87 10.54
C LEU A 30 -8.07 -3.71 10.63
N GLU A 31 -9.28 -3.90 10.12
CA GLU A 31 -10.34 -2.88 10.19
C GLU A 31 -10.74 -2.55 11.63
N SER A 32 -10.95 -3.58 12.45
CA SER A 32 -11.29 -3.40 13.87
C SER A 32 -10.20 -2.60 14.60
N PHE A 33 -8.94 -2.94 14.34
CA PHE A 33 -7.80 -2.30 14.98
C PHE A 33 -7.61 -0.84 14.51
N VAL A 34 -7.71 -0.56 13.21
CA VAL A 34 -7.61 0.83 12.72
C VAL A 34 -8.72 1.71 13.29
N ARG A 35 -9.94 1.16 13.47
CA ARG A 35 -11.03 1.89 14.13
C ARG A 35 -10.78 2.14 15.62
N SER A 36 -10.05 1.27 16.32
CA SER A 36 -9.71 1.49 17.73
C SER A 36 -8.61 2.54 17.90
N LEU A 37 -7.66 2.66 16.96
CA LEU A 37 -6.62 3.70 16.99
C LEU A 37 -7.21 5.11 17.13
N ASP A 38 -8.31 5.39 16.43
CA ASP A 38 -8.98 6.71 16.52
C ASP A 38 -9.58 7.01 17.90
N SER A 39 -9.89 5.96 18.67
CA SER A 39 -10.42 6.08 20.04
C SER A 39 -9.32 6.24 21.10
N GLU A 40 -8.12 5.71 20.85
CA GLU A 40 -6.98 5.68 21.78
C GLU A 40 -6.13 6.95 21.79
N VAL A 41 -6.21 7.79 20.74
CA VAL A 41 -5.57 9.12 20.66
C VAL A 41 -5.95 10.05 21.83
N LYS A 42 -7.01 9.74 22.59
CA LYS A 42 -7.41 10.47 23.80
C LYS A 42 -6.62 10.10 25.08
N THR A 43 -5.84 9.04 25.06
CA THR A 43 -5.05 8.56 26.22
C THR A 43 -3.59 8.45 25.83
N GLN A 44 -2.84 9.55 26.00
CA GLN A 44 -1.41 9.63 25.74
C GLN A 44 -0.61 8.75 26.70
N THR A 45 -0.46 7.47 26.35
CA THR A 45 0.61 6.54 26.77
C THR A 45 0.39 5.23 26.01
N GLU A 46 0.52 5.25 24.68
CA GLU A 46 0.53 4.00 23.91
C GLU A 46 1.90 3.34 24.03
N ASP A 47 1.93 2.18 24.68
CA ASP A 47 3.05 1.25 24.54
C ASP A 47 3.00 0.69 23.11
N HIS A 48 3.69 1.36 22.19
CA HIS A 48 3.84 0.95 20.78
C HIS A 48 4.43 -0.47 20.60
N ASN A 49 4.74 -1.16 21.69
CA ASN A 49 5.19 -2.54 21.73
C ASN A 49 4.13 -3.51 22.30
N SER A 50 2.86 -3.13 22.35
CA SER A 50 1.79 -4.02 22.80
C SER A 50 1.73 -5.28 21.92
N GLN A 51 1.34 -6.41 22.53
CA GLN A 51 1.19 -7.68 21.82
C GLN A 51 0.19 -7.56 20.64
N GLU A 52 -0.81 -6.68 20.79
CA GLU A 52 -1.78 -6.38 19.75
C GLU A 52 -1.16 -5.69 18.54
N HIS A 53 -0.31 -4.67 18.75
CA HIS A 53 0.43 -4.01 17.68
C HIS A 53 1.32 -5.02 16.94
N GLN A 54 2.03 -5.88 17.67
CA GLN A 54 2.88 -6.91 17.07
C GLN A 54 2.07 -7.93 16.27
N PHE A 55 0.90 -8.33 16.77
CA PHE A 55 -0.01 -9.25 16.09
C PHE A 55 -0.53 -8.66 14.78
N VAL A 56 -1.00 -7.41 14.81
CA VAL A 56 -1.50 -6.68 13.63
C VAL A 56 -0.40 -6.49 12.59
N LEU A 57 0.82 -6.15 13.01
CA LEU A 57 1.97 -6.06 12.11
C LEU A 57 2.35 -7.42 11.51
N ALA A 58 2.30 -8.51 12.29
CA ALA A 58 2.56 -9.85 11.78
C ALA A 58 1.51 -10.28 10.75
N LEU A 59 0.25 -9.91 10.98
CA LEU A 59 -0.86 -10.17 10.07
C LEU A 59 -0.69 -9.40 8.74
N ALA A 60 -0.48 -8.09 8.80
CA ALA A 60 -0.21 -7.26 7.63
C ALA A 60 1.07 -7.70 6.88
N GLY A 61 2.11 -8.10 7.63
CA GLY A 61 3.33 -8.66 7.06
C GLY A 61 3.10 -10.00 6.34
N THR A 62 2.19 -10.83 6.84
CA THR A 62 1.81 -12.08 6.19
C THR A 62 1.08 -11.81 4.87
N ILE A 63 0.13 -10.88 4.85
CA ILE A 63 -0.53 -10.42 3.60
C ILE A 63 0.50 -9.89 2.60
N THR A 64 1.45 -9.08 3.07
CA THR A 64 2.54 -8.54 2.24
C THR A 64 3.38 -9.65 1.60
N ASN A 65 3.71 -10.69 2.38
CA ASN A 65 4.45 -11.85 1.89
C ASN A 65 3.65 -12.68 0.88
N ILE A 66 2.33 -12.81 1.07
CA ILE A 66 1.44 -13.46 0.09
C ILE A 66 1.46 -12.68 -1.22
N ALA A 67 1.33 -11.35 -1.17
CA ALA A 67 1.43 -10.50 -2.35
C ALA A 67 2.84 -10.54 -2.99
N ALA A 68 3.89 -10.87 -2.26
CA ALA A 68 5.25 -10.91 -2.79
C ALA A 68 5.51 -12.06 -3.78
N VAL A 69 4.66 -13.09 -3.82
CA VAL A 69 4.80 -14.24 -4.74
C VAL A 69 3.70 -14.29 -5.80
N THR A 70 4.01 -14.85 -6.97
CA THR A 70 3.13 -14.80 -8.16
C THR A 70 1.75 -15.44 -7.92
N SER A 71 1.69 -16.62 -7.30
CA SER A 71 0.42 -17.31 -7.01
C SER A 71 -0.47 -16.47 -6.08
N GLY A 72 0.12 -15.86 -5.05
CA GLY A 72 -0.57 -14.99 -4.13
C GLY A 72 -1.09 -13.71 -4.81
N ARG A 73 -0.29 -13.06 -5.67
CA ARG A 73 -0.76 -11.90 -6.47
C ARG A 73 -1.93 -12.25 -7.37
N ASN A 74 -1.84 -13.38 -8.06
CA ASN A 74 -2.89 -13.83 -8.96
C ASN A 74 -4.17 -14.10 -8.17
N PHE A 75 -4.08 -14.72 -6.99
CA PHE A 75 -5.23 -14.92 -6.12
C PHE A 75 -5.83 -13.60 -5.63
N LEU A 76 -5.00 -12.69 -5.11
CA LEU A 76 -5.44 -11.39 -4.59
C LEU A 76 -6.16 -10.55 -5.66
N SER A 77 -5.62 -10.53 -6.88
CA SER A 77 -6.19 -9.81 -8.02
C SER A 77 -7.36 -10.52 -8.71
N SER A 78 -7.74 -11.72 -8.27
CA SER A 78 -8.85 -12.48 -8.88
C SER A 78 -10.01 -12.74 -7.91
N GLU A 79 -9.70 -13.16 -6.68
CA GLU A 79 -10.66 -13.73 -5.74
C GLU A 79 -10.76 -12.96 -4.41
N ALA A 80 -9.78 -12.09 -4.10
CA ALA A 80 -9.70 -11.39 -2.82
C ALA A 80 -9.63 -9.85 -2.97
N HIS A 81 -10.35 -9.33 -3.97
CA HIS A 81 -10.61 -7.90 -4.20
C HIS A 81 -11.04 -7.14 -2.95
N ILE A 82 -11.94 -7.75 -2.15
CA ILE A 82 -12.43 -7.16 -0.89
C ILE A 82 -11.28 -6.79 0.05
N LEU A 83 -10.23 -7.61 0.13
CA LEU A 83 -9.09 -7.28 0.97
C LEU A 83 -8.34 -6.06 0.43
N LEU A 84 -8.12 -5.98 -0.89
CA LEU A 84 -7.42 -4.86 -1.51
C LEU A 84 -8.17 -3.54 -1.31
N ASP A 85 -9.49 -3.55 -1.51
CA ASP A 85 -10.35 -2.39 -1.21
C ASP A 85 -10.31 -2.02 0.27
N THR A 86 -10.26 -3.03 1.15
CA THR A 86 -10.10 -2.82 2.59
C THR A 86 -8.76 -2.13 2.88
N LEU A 87 -7.64 -2.59 2.32
CA LEU A 87 -6.33 -1.97 2.55
C LEU A 87 -6.30 -0.49 2.12
N VAL A 88 -6.87 -0.17 0.95
CA VAL A 88 -6.99 1.21 0.45
C VAL A 88 -7.81 2.05 1.44
N LYS A 89 -9.00 1.58 1.81
CA LYS A 89 -9.89 2.28 2.75
C LYS A 89 -9.25 2.48 4.13
N LEU A 90 -8.54 1.48 4.65
CA LEU A 90 -7.86 1.60 5.95
C LEU A 90 -6.75 2.65 5.89
N LEU A 91 -5.98 2.70 4.80
CA LEU A 91 -4.96 3.74 4.62
C LEU A 91 -5.57 5.14 4.55
N GLU A 92 -6.76 5.31 3.96
CA GLU A 92 -7.50 6.60 3.93
C GLU A 92 -7.98 7.03 5.32
N LEU A 93 -8.39 6.08 6.16
CA LEU A 93 -8.91 6.37 7.51
C LEU A 93 -7.79 6.76 8.50
N MET A 94 -6.58 6.22 8.32
CA MET A 94 -5.49 6.44 9.27
C MET A 94 -4.89 7.84 9.15
N LYS A 95 -4.91 8.60 10.26
CA LYS A 95 -4.32 9.95 10.34
C LYS A 95 -2.82 9.99 9.99
N PRO A 96 -2.31 11.10 9.43
CA PRO A 96 -0.88 11.28 9.14
C PRO A 96 0.01 10.99 10.36
N GLY A 97 1.13 10.27 10.14
CA GLY A 97 2.10 9.94 11.19
C GLY A 97 1.64 8.88 12.20
N VAL A 98 0.37 8.45 12.17
CA VAL A 98 -0.15 7.41 13.06
C VAL A 98 0.17 6.03 12.52
N PHE A 99 0.84 5.24 13.36
CA PHE A 99 1.26 3.87 13.11
C PHE A 99 1.89 3.61 11.72
N PRO A 100 2.99 4.29 11.35
CA PRO A 100 3.57 4.24 10.00
C PRO A 100 3.95 2.84 9.52
N LYS A 101 4.41 1.97 10.43
CA LYS A 101 4.78 0.58 10.11
C LYS A 101 3.61 -0.21 9.50
N LEU A 102 2.39 -0.01 9.99
CA LEU A 102 1.22 -0.68 9.44
C LEU A 102 0.89 -0.14 8.04
N LYS A 103 0.95 1.18 7.85
CA LYS A 103 0.76 1.82 6.54
C LYS A 103 1.76 1.29 5.50
N VAL A 104 3.04 1.20 5.88
CA VAL A 104 4.10 0.68 5.02
C VAL A 104 3.80 -0.75 4.57
N LEU A 105 3.37 -1.63 5.46
CA LEU A 105 3.03 -3.02 5.10
C LEU A 105 1.83 -3.07 4.13
N MET A 106 0.80 -2.28 4.36
CA MET A 106 -0.36 -2.23 3.44
C MET A 106 0.02 -1.67 2.07
N LEU A 107 0.82 -0.60 2.03
CA LEU A 107 1.38 -0.05 0.78
C LEU A 107 2.27 -1.05 0.05
N MET A 108 3.11 -1.79 0.77
CA MET A 108 3.93 -2.85 0.18
C MET A 108 3.08 -3.98 -0.41
N ALA A 109 1.99 -4.37 0.26
CA ALA A 109 1.07 -5.37 -0.28
C ALA A 109 0.40 -4.88 -1.58
N LEU A 110 -0.09 -3.64 -1.60
CA LEU A 110 -0.69 -3.02 -2.79
C LEU A 110 0.32 -2.91 -3.94
N TYR A 111 1.53 -2.39 -3.67
CA TYR A 111 2.61 -2.33 -4.65
C TYR A 111 2.99 -3.71 -5.18
N ASN A 112 3.08 -4.71 -4.30
CA ASN A 112 3.39 -6.07 -4.74
C ASN A 112 2.31 -6.57 -5.71
N VAL A 113 1.03 -6.38 -5.41
CA VAL A 113 -0.07 -6.77 -6.32
C VAL A 113 0.00 -6.01 -7.65
N SER A 114 0.36 -4.72 -7.64
CA SER A 114 0.46 -3.88 -8.84
C SER A 114 1.60 -4.27 -9.78
N ILE A 115 2.55 -5.11 -9.35
CA ILE A 115 3.57 -5.69 -10.25
C ILE A 115 2.94 -6.55 -11.36
N SER A 116 1.74 -7.11 -11.14
CA SER A 116 1.00 -7.85 -12.16
C SER A 116 0.02 -6.93 -12.91
N VAL A 117 -0.06 -7.06 -14.24
CA VAL A 117 -1.01 -6.28 -15.08
C VAL A 117 -2.45 -6.39 -14.55
N LYS A 118 -2.90 -7.60 -14.21
CA LYS A 118 -4.24 -7.81 -13.64
C LYS A 118 -4.44 -7.08 -12.32
N GLY A 119 -3.47 -7.17 -11.41
CA GLY A 119 -3.52 -6.50 -10.12
C GLY A 119 -3.47 -4.98 -10.24
N LEU A 120 -2.64 -4.45 -11.14
CA LEU A 120 -2.57 -3.02 -11.42
C LEU A 120 -3.89 -2.50 -11.97
N LYS A 121 -4.47 -3.18 -12.99
CA LYS A 121 -5.77 -2.83 -13.57
C LYS A 121 -6.89 -2.78 -12.53
N TYR A 122 -6.88 -3.70 -11.58
CA TYR A 122 -7.85 -3.66 -10.49
C TYR A 122 -7.60 -2.48 -9.52
N ILE A 123 -6.35 -2.24 -9.12
CA ILE A 123 -6.01 -1.18 -8.15
C ILE A 123 -6.35 0.21 -8.70
N ILE A 124 -6.09 0.48 -9.97
CA ILE A 124 -6.31 1.79 -10.61
C ILE A 124 -7.79 2.11 -10.83
N GLU A 125 -8.64 1.08 -10.92
CA GLU A 125 -10.09 1.25 -11.06
C GLU A 125 -10.70 1.79 -9.77
N ASN A 126 -9.97 1.71 -8.64
CA ASN A 126 -10.38 2.32 -7.39
C ASN A 126 -10.19 3.86 -7.45
N PRO A 127 -11.28 4.65 -7.46
CA PRO A 127 -11.19 6.10 -7.58
C PRO A 127 -10.54 6.77 -6.35
N GLY A 128 -10.44 6.08 -5.21
CA GLY A 128 -9.75 6.54 -4.02
C GLY A 128 -8.23 6.48 -4.11
N LEU A 129 -7.67 5.76 -5.09
CA LEU A 129 -6.21 5.54 -5.19
C LEU A 129 -5.40 6.84 -5.27
N MET A 130 -5.75 7.75 -6.18
CA MET A 130 -4.97 8.99 -6.36
C MET A 130 -5.11 9.95 -5.17
N PRO A 131 -6.32 10.22 -4.64
CA PRO A 131 -6.48 10.95 -3.37
C PRO A 131 -5.70 10.33 -2.22
N LEU A 132 -5.67 9.00 -2.15
CA LEU A 132 -4.90 8.28 -1.14
C LEU A 132 -3.40 8.51 -1.30
N ILE A 133 -2.85 8.32 -2.51
CA ILE A 133 -1.42 8.56 -2.79
C ILE A 133 -1.05 9.99 -2.41
N TRP A 134 -1.86 10.98 -2.79
CA TRP A 134 -1.64 12.38 -2.41
C TRP A 134 -1.58 12.55 -0.89
N THR A 135 -2.53 11.97 -0.16
CA THR A 135 -2.58 12.05 1.30
C THR A 135 -1.34 11.42 1.94
N LEU A 136 -0.93 10.23 1.47
CA LEU A 136 0.20 9.50 2.02
C LEU A 136 1.57 10.11 1.66
N LEU A 137 1.69 10.80 0.52
CA LEU A 137 2.87 11.62 0.22
C LEU A 137 3.03 12.79 1.21
N ASN A 138 1.98 13.16 1.94
CA ASN A 138 1.97 14.18 2.98
C ASN A 138 1.94 13.59 4.40
N ASP A 139 2.20 12.29 4.57
CA ASP A 139 2.09 11.60 5.87
C ASP A 139 3.08 12.10 6.94
N GLY A 140 4.24 12.59 6.50
CA GLY A 140 5.35 13.02 7.37
C GLY A 140 6.35 11.92 7.70
N ASP A 141 5.93 10.65 7.68
CA ASP A 141 6.84 9.51 7.75
C ASP A 141 7.49 9.22 6.39
N TRP A 142 8.82 9.07 6.39
CA TRP A 142 9.59 8.94 5.16
C TRP A 142 9.41 7.57 4.47
N GLU A 143 9.15 6.49 5.23
CA GLU A 143 8.92 5.16 4.65
C GLU A 143 7.55 5.10 4.01
N VAL A 144 6.53 5.71 4.63
CA VAL A 144 5.20 5.86 4.04
C VAL A 144 5.28 6.62 2.71
N CYS A 145 5.99 7.76 2.69
CA CYS A 145 6.21 8.52 1.46
C CYS A 145 6.92 7.67 0.39
N LEU A 146 7.98 6.94 0.76
CA LEU A 146 8.74 6.10 -0.18
C LEU A 146 7.86 5.02 -0.81
N HIS A 147 7.07 4.31 -0.02
CA HIS A 147 6.21 3.25 -0.53
C HIS A 147 5.01 3.78 -1.31
N SER A 148 4.54 5.00 -1.01
CA SER A 148 3.54 5.70 -1.82
C SER A 148 4.09 6.07 -3.19
N LEU A 149 5.34 6.56 -3.27
CA LEU A 149 6.01 6.82 -4.55
C LEU A 149 6.20 5.55 -5.38
N ARG A 150 6.58 4.43 -4.75
CA ARG A 150 6.71 3.14 -5.46
C ARG A 150 5.39 2.66 -6.06
N LEU A 151 4.29 2.83 -5.33
CA LEU A 151 2.96 2.53 -5.85
C LEU A 151 2.61 3.46 -7.01
N LEU A 152 2.85 4.77 -6.88
CA LEU A 152 2.65 5.73 -7.97
C LEU A 152 3.49 5.38 -9.21
N GLN A 153 4.76 5.00 -9.05
CA GLN A 153 5.62 4.54 -10.15
C GLN A 153 5.02 3.33 -10.87
N SER A 154 4.42 2.38 -10.16
CA SER A 154 3.77 1.24 -10.81
C SER A 154 2.58 1.65 -11.68
N VAL A 155 1.89 2.75 -11.33
CA VAL A 155 0.81 3.33 -12.13
C VAL A 155 1.36 4.06 -13.36
N LEU A 156 2.46 4.80 -13.21
CA LEU A 156 3.08 5.57 -14.28
C LEU A 156 3.66 4.70 -15.41
N LEU A 157 4.08 3.48 -15.09
CA LEU A 157 4.69 2.55 -16.05
C LEU A 157 3.70 1.94 -17.06
N GLU A 158 2.40 2.01 -16.80
CA GLU A 158 1.39 1.35 -17.63
C GLU A 158 0.64 2.37 -18.51
N GLU A 159 0.97 2.41 -19.80
CA GLU A 159 0.44 3.41 -20.74
C GLU A 159 -1.09 3.34 -20.89
N GLU A 160 -1.68 2.14 -20.83
CA GLU A 160 -3.14 1.93 -20.90
C GLU A 160 -3.88 2.58 -19.71
N VAL A 161 -3.16 2.89 -18.63
CA VAL A 161 -3.67 3.35 -17.33
C VAL A 161 -3.56 4.86 -17.16
N LEU A 162 -2.80 5.53 -18.03
CA LEU A 162 -2.68 6.98 -18.06
C LEU A 162 -4.00 7.66 -18.46
N LEU A 163 -4.87 6.99 -19.22
CA LEU A 163 -6.14 7.56 -19.68
C LEU A 163 -7.13 7.85 -18.54
N PRO A 164 -7.44 6.92 -17.61
CA PRO A 164 -8.36 7.19 -16.50
C PRO A 164 -7.79 8.13 -15.44
N LEU A 165 -6.47 8.17 -15.25
CA LEU A 165 -5.82 8.94 -14.17
C LEU A 165 -5.12 10.22 -14.66
N GLY A 166 -5.13 10.48 -15.97
CA GLY A 166 -4.29 11.50 -16.60
C GLY A 166 -4.41 12.90 -16.00
N SER A 167 -5.62 13.36 -15.67
CA SER A 167 -5.81 14.67 -15.04
C SER A 167 -5.19 14.74 -13.63
N SER A 168 -5.25 13.65 -12.87
CA SER A 168 -4.68 13.57 -11.52
C SER A 168 -3.16 13.43 -11.55
N LEU A 169 -2.62 12.75 -12.58
CA LEU A 169 -1.17 12.58 -12.77
C LEU A 169 -0.50 13.87 -13.28
N LEU A 170 -1.24 14.68 -14.04
CA LEU A 170 -0.78 15.98 -14.54
C LEU A 170 -1.03 17.13 -13.54
N ASP A 171 -1.49 16.83 -12.32
CA ASP A 171 -1.72 17.82 -11.28
C ASP A 171 -0.38 18.49 -10.88
N PRO A 172 -0.24 19.82 -11.05
CA PRO A 172 0.97 20.53 -10.67
C PRO A 172 1.28 20.44 -9.17
N ASP A 173 0.28 20.24 -8.31
CA ASP A 173 0.50 20.08 -6.87
C ASP A 173 1.16 18.73 -6.57
N LEU A 174 0.77 17.66 -7.28
CA LEU A 174 1.44 16.36 -7.23
C LEU A 174 2.90 16.48 -7.63
N GLN A 175 3.17 17.14 -8.76
CA GLN A 175 4.53 17.35 -9.27
C GLN A 175 5.38 18.18 -8.29
N ALA A 176 4.81 19.26 -7.73
CA ALA A 176 5.48 20.08 -6.72
C ALA A 176 5.79 19.27 -5.45
N ARG A 177 4.86 18.42 -5.00
CA ARG A 177 5.08 17.57 -3.84
C ARG A 177 6.19 16.53 -4.07
N VAL A 178 6.18 15.85 -5.20
CA VAL A 178 7.25 14.89 -5.57
C VAL A 178 8.60 15.62 -5.69
N SER A 179 8.61 16.81 -6.28
CA SER A 179 9.82 17.66 -6.37
C SER A 179 10.41 18.00 -5.00
N GLN A 180 9.58 18.34 -4.01
CA GLN A 180 10.06 18.57 -2.64
C GLN A 180 10.76 17.32 -2.04
N LEU A 181 10.23 16.12 -2.32
CA LEU A 181 10.79 14.87 -1.80
C LEU A 181 12.16 14.53 -2.39
N THR A 182 12.53 15.09 -3.55
CA THR A 182 13.89 14.97 -4.12
C THR A 182 14.97 15.62 -3.24
N SER A 183 14.58 16.52 -2.33
CA SER A 183 15.49 17.14 -1.35
C SER A 183 15.59 16.35 -0.04
N SER A 184 14.98 15.16 0.05
CA SER A 184 15.01 14.34 1.27
C SER A 184 16.43 13.94 1.68
N VAL A 185 16.69 13.97 2.99
CA VAL A 185 17.92 13.43 3.59
C VAL A 185 18.01 11.92 3.51
N LYS A 186 16.89 11.22 3.25
CA LYS A 186 16.84 9.77 3.10
C LYS A 186 17.17 9.39 1.65
N PRO A 187 18.31 8.71 1.39
CA PRO A 187 18.77 8.48 0.01
C PRO A 187 17.75 7.70 -0.84
N SER A 188 17.10 6.69 -0.26
CA SER A 188 16.11 5.86 -0.95
C SER A 188 14.86 6.64 -1.35
N LEU A 189 14.34 7.48 -0.45
CA LEU A 189 13.19 8.35 -0.73
C LEU A 189 13.54 9.37 -1.82
N ARG A 190 14.70 10.03 -1.69
CA ARG A 190 15.18 10.98 -2.70
C ARG A 190 15.30 10.34 -4.08
N GLN A 191 15.90 9.16 -4.17
CA GLN A 191 16.08 8.46 -5.43
C GLN A 191 14.73 8.09 -6.06
N ALA A 192 13.80 7.55 -5.27
CA ALA A 192 12.46 7.24 -5.75
C ALA A 192 11.75 8.49 -6.26
N ALA A 193 11.80 9.59 -5.50
CA ALA A 193 11.16 10.86 -5.88
C ALA A 193 11.76 11.44 -7.17
N GLN A 194 13.08 11.36 -7.35
CA GLN A 194 13.74 11.85 -8.56
C GLN A 194 13.26 11.07 -9.80
N GLN A 195 13.22 9.73 -9.71
CA GLN A 195 12.71 8.90 -10.81
C GLN A 195 11.23 9.19 -11.08
N THR A 196 10.38 9.24 -10.05
CA THR A 196 8.97 9.57 -10.22
C THR A 196 8.76 10.95 -10.85
N LEU A 197 9.59 11.94 -10.51
CA LEU A 197 9.50 13.28 -11.08
C LEU A 197 9.83 13.28 -12.57
N GLU A 198 10.86 12.54 -12.97
CA GLU A 198 11.25 12.35 -14.38
C GLU A 198 10.11 11.68 -15.16
N ASP A 199 9.52 10.61 -14.60
CA ASP A 199 8.39 9.91 -15.20
C ASP A 199 7.16 10.84 -15.37
N LEU A 200 6.83 11.64 -14.35
CA LEU A 200 5.73 12.62 -14.41
C LEU A 200 5.98 13.73 -15.45
N GLN A 201 7.23 14.20 -15.58
CA GLN A 201 7.60 15.19 -16.59
C GLN A 201 7.55 14.64 -18.01
N ALA A 202 7.85 13.36 -18.20
CA ALA A 202 7.74 12.69 -19.49
C ALA A 202 6.28 12.60 -19.97
N LEU A 203 5.30 12.54 -19.05
CA LEU A 203 3.87 12.55 -19.38
C LEU A 203 3.36 13.89 -19.95
N GLN A 204 4.10 14.98 -19.72
CA GLN A 204 3.74 16.33 -20.18
C GLN A 204 4.26 16.63 -21.61
N GLN A 205 5.03 15.72 -22.21
CA GLN A 205 5.64 15.87 -23.54
C GLN A 205 4.80 15.19 -24.62
#